data_AF-D3BT60-F1
#
_entry.id   AF-D3BT60-F1
#
_cell.length_a   1.000
_cell.length_b   1.000
_cell.length_c   1.000
_cell.angle_alpha   90.00
_cell.angle_beta   90.00
_cell.angle_gamma   90.00
#
_symmetry.space_group_name_H-M   'P 1'
#
loop_
_entity.id
_entity.type
_entity.pdbx_description
1 polymer ?
#
loop_
_entity_poly.entity_id
_entity_poly.type
_entity_poly.pdbx_seq_one_letter_code
_entity_poly.pdbx_strand_id
1 'polypeptide(L)'
;MKVLISLFVLMAVALTSAHYNCGSNICNPYYSCVLDGHDYGCIFRCDRVILTQKVVKQWTDDNGSKPYTQVEVTIRNNSPRPVNNVVIGAADGTLNIRDATSIWNIAVVGADFTLPSYASTLGAGQTFTFGYINKGNQPANMYLKYVHVL
;
A
#
# COMPACT_ATOMS: atom_id res chain seq x y z
N MET A 1 24.05 -24.03 38.44
CA MET A 1 24.30 -24.40 37.02
C MET A 1 23.02 -24.59 36.21
N LYS A 2 22.02 -25.35 36.68
CA LYS A 2 20.75 -25.58 35.94
C LYS A 2 19.97 -24.30 35.58
N VAL A 3 19.90 -23.32 36.49
CA VAL A 3 19.18 -22.05 36.29
C VAL A 3 19.85 -21.15 35.23
N LEU A 4 21.19 -21.16 35.18
CA LEU A 4 21.96 -20.40 34.19
C LEU A 4 21.81 -20.98 32.77
N ILE A 5 21.71 -22.31 32.66
CA ILE A 5 21.47 -22.99 31.38
C ILE A 5 20.07 -22.69 30.87
N SER A 6 19.05 -22.69 31.74
CA SER A 6 17.68 -22.35 31.33
C SER A 6 17.52 -20.87 30.92
N LEU A 7 18.24 -19.94 31.56
CA LEU A 7 18.28 -18.54 31.13
C LEU A 7 18.94 -18.35 29.76
N PHE A 8 20.03 -19.07 29.48
CA PHE A 8 20.69 -19.04 28.17
C PHE A 8 19.80 -19.62 27.06
N VAL A 9 19.07 -20.69 27.34
CA VAL A 9 18.13 -21.29 26.37
C VAL A 9 16.95 -20.36 26.09
N LEU A 10 16.38 -19.71 27.11
CA LEU A 10 15.31 -18.72 26.92
C LEU A 10 15.78 -17.50 26.11
N MET A 11 17.00 -17.03 26.34
CA MET A 11 17.59 -15.92 25.60
C MET A 11 17.86 -16.28 24.12
N ALA A 12 18.30 -17.50 23.84
CA ALA A 12 18.49 -17.97 22.46
C ALA A 12 17.14 -18.07 21.70
N VAL A 13 16.08 -18.57 22.35
CA VAL A 13 14.73 -18.66 21.75
C VAL A 13 14.12 -17.26 21.52
N ALA A 14 14.37 -16.29 22.40
CA ALA A 14 13.94 -14.90 22.22
C ALA A 14 14.64 -14.23 21.01
N LEU A 15 15.91 -14.53 20.77
CA LEU A 15 16.67 -13.98 19.64
C LEU A 15 16.24 -14.57 18.29
N THR A 16 15.80 -15.83 18.24
CA THR A 16 15.34 -16.47 17.00
C THR A 16 13.87 -16.25 16.67
N SER A 17 13.07 -15.73 17.61
CA SER A 17 11.63 -15.52 17.44
C SER A 17 11.24 -14.09 17.05
N ALA A 18 12.20 -13.16 17.00
CA ALA A 18 11.98 -11.79 16.52
C ALA A 18 12.01 -11.70 14.97
N HIS A 19 11.42 -12.66 14.27
CA HIS A 19 11.14 -12.51 12.84
C HIS A 19 9.78 -11.84 12.70
N TYR A 20 9.78 -10.56 12.38
CA TYR A 20 8.55 -9.84 12.08
C TYR A 20 8.00 -10.32 10.74
N ASN A 21 6.87 -11.05 10.79
CA ASN A 21 6.18 -11.49 9.59
C ASN A 21 5.61 -10.27 8.87
N CYS A 22 6.12 -9.94 7.69
CA CYS A 22 5.58 -8.85 6.89
C CYS A 22 4.62 -9.37 5.82
N GLY A 23 3.49 -8.69 5.64
CA GLY A 23 2.48 -9.03 4.64
C GLY A 23 1.34 -8.01 4.61
N SER A 24 0.52 -8.06 3.55
CA SER A 24 -0.49 -7.04 3.24
C SER A 24 -1.53 -6.80 4.33
N ASN A 25 -1.78 -7.78 5.21
CA ASN A 25 -2.82 -7.69 6.24
C ASN A 25 -2.26 -7.82 7.67
N ILE A 26 -0.95 -7.67 7.84
CA ILE A 26 -0.32 -7.76 9.16
C ILE A 26 -0.41 -6.43 9.93
N CYS A 27 -0.28 -5.31 9.20
CA CYS A 27 -0.30 -3.99 9.80
C CYS A 27 -1.71 -3.45 10.03
N ASN A 28 -1.86 -2.63 11.08
CA ASN A 28 -3.06 -1.84 11.26
C ASN A 28 -3.32 -0.95 10.04
N PRO A 29 -4.59 -0.59 9.75
CA PRO A 29 -4.91 0.38 8.72
C PRO A 29 -4.04 1.65 8.80
N TYR A 30 -3.63 2.18 7.64
CA TYR A 30 -2.73 3.33 7.51
C TYR A 30 -1.27 3.12 7.93
N TYR A 31 -0.91 1.92 8.40
CA TYR A 31 0.49 1.50 8.53
C TYR A 31 0.88 0.67 7.31
N SER A 32 2.10 0.88 6.83
CA SER A 32 2.66 0.11 5.73
C SER A 32 3.58 -0.96 6.27
N CYS A 33 3.37 -2.20 5.87
CA CYS A 33 4.35 -3.24 6.09
C CYS A 33 5.48 -3.08 5.08
N VAL A 34 6.64 -2.66 5.56
CA VAL A 34 7.83 -2.43 4.73
C VAL A 34 8.78 -3.58 4.94
N LEU A 35 9.20 -4.21 3.85
CA LEU A 35 10.29 -5.17 3.83
C LEU A 35 11.48 -4.51 3.12
N ASP A 36 12.50 -4.12 3.88
CA ASP A 36 13.66 -3.39 3.34
C ASP A 36 14.97 -3.85 4.00
N GLY A 37 15.40 -5.09 3.72
CA GLY A 37 16.66 -5.68 4.19
C GLY A 37 16.83 -5.66 5.71
N HIS A 38 17.28 -4.52 6.25
CA HIS A 38 17.48 -4.26 7.69
C HIS A 38 16.27 -3.63 8.38
N ASP A 39 15.37 -2.97 7.64
CA ASP A 39 14.15 -2.37 8.17
C ASP A 39 12.94 -3.20 7.74
N TYR A 40 12.39 -3.97 8.67
CA TYR A 40 11.22 -4.83 8.43
C TYR A 40 10.20 -4.63 9.56
N GLY A 41 9.00 -4.15 9.22
CA GLY A 41 8.00 -3.78 10.23
C GLY A 41 6.81 -2.99 9.72
N CYS A 42 5.87 -2.68 10.62
CA CYS A 42 4.83 -1.68 10.36
C CYS A 42 5.38 -0.27 10.55
N ILE A 43 5.43 0.48 9.47
CA ILE A 43 5.88 1.87 9.47
C ILE A 43 4.65 2.76 9.25
N PHE A 44 4.40 3.67 10.19
CA PHE A 44 3.42 4.72 9.99
C PHE A 44 4.01 5.74 9.00
N ARG A 45 3.29 6.01 7.90
CA ARG A 45 3.75 6.88 6.80
C ARG A 45 5.10 6.41 6.23
N CYS A 46 5.04 5.49 5.26
CA CYS A 46 6.24 5.02 4.57
C CYS A 46 6.84 6.13 3.68
N ASP A 47 8.06 6.56 3.97
CA ASP A 47 8.76 7.59 3.18
C ASP A 47 9.43 7.04 1.91
N ARG A 48 9.56 5.70 1.84
CA ARG A 48 10.24 4.97 0.76
C ARG A 48 9.40 4.92 -0.50
N VAL A 49 8.09 4.81 -0.34
CA VAL A 49 7.13 4.86 -1.44
C VAL A 49 6.06 5.84 -1.06
N ILE A 50 5.86 6.84 -1.90
CA ILE A 50 4.89 7.89 -1.66
C ILE A 50 3.71 7.66 -2.58
N LEU A 51 2.51 7.62 -2.00
CA LEU A 51 1.25 7.60 -2.72
C LEU A 51 0.61 8.99 -2.64
N THR A 52 0.40 9.62 -3.79
CA THR A 52 -0.27 10.92 -3.89
C THR A 52 -1.48 10.82 -4.80
N GLN A 53 -2.55 11.54 -4.46
CA GLN A 53 -3.78 11.56 -5.23
C GLN A 53 -4.08 12.99 -5.70
N LYS A 54 -4.53 13.11 -6.95
CA LYS A 54 -4.96 14.37 -7.55
C LYS A 54 -6.35 14.20 -8.14
N VAL A 55 -7.28 15.06 -7.74
CA VAL A 55 -8.59 15.15 -8.39
C VAL A 55 -8.39 15.74 -9.79
N VAL A 56 -8.76 14.98 -10.82
CA VAL A 56 -8.67 15.39 -12.22
C VAL A 56 -9.96 16.06 -12.66
N LYS A 57 -11.10 15.47 -12.28
CA LYS A 57 -12.42 15.95 -12.68
C LYS A 57 -13.46 15.58 -11.63
N GLN A 58 -14.47 16.42 -11.46
CA GLN A 58 -15.68 16.12 -10.69
C GLN A 58 -16.90 16.45 -11.54
N TRP A 59 -17.94 15.63 -11.42
CA TRP A 59 -19.22 15.86 -12.09
C TRP A 59 -20.34 15.15 -11.33
N THR A 60 -21.57 15.43 -11.75
CA THR A 60 -22.77 14.77 -11.25
C THR A 60 -23.56 14.20 -12.42
N ASP A 61 -23.97 12.92 -12.36
CA ASP A 61 -24.99 12.38 -13.26
C ASP A 61 -26.38 12.39 -12.59
N ASP A 62 -27.39 11.94 -13.33
CA ASP A 62 -28.79 11.85 -12.91
C ASP A 62 -29.32 13.18 -12.35
N ASN A 63 -29.25 14.20 -13.21
CA ASN A 63 -29.77 15.54 -12.95
C ASN A 63 -29.20 16.18 -11.67
N GLY A 64 -27.93 15.91 -11.36
CA GLY A 64 -27.25 16.45 -10.18
C GLY A 64 -27.24 15.54 -8.95
N SER A 65 -27.90 14.37 -9.00
CA SER A 65 -28.12 13.54 -7.81
C SER A 65 -26.97 12.59 -7.48
N LYS A 66 -26.14 12.23 -8.46
CA LYS A 66 -25.06 11.25 -8.28
C LYS A 66 -23.69 11.87 -8.54
N PRO A 67 -22.98 12.33 -7.50
CA PRO A 67 -21.64 12.88 -7.65
C PRO A 67 -20.60 11.79 -7.95
N TYR A 68 -19.61 12.15 -8.77
CA TYR A 68 -18.44 11.35 -9.08
C TYR A 68 -17.18 12.20 -9.07
N THR A 69 -16.07 11.58 -8.64
CA THR A 69 -14.75 12.19 -8.61
C THR A 69 -13.76 11.28 -9.33
N GLN A 70 -13.20 11.78 -10.43
CA GLN A 70 -12.08 11.13 -11.12
C GLN A 70 -10.77 11.56 -10.47
N VAL A 71 -9.95 10.58 -10.14
CA VAL A 71 -8.69 10.75 -9.43
C VAL A 71 -7.58 10.08 -10.20
N GLU A 72 -6.46 10.78 -10.32
CA GLU A 72 -5.18 10.23 -10.74
C GLU A 72 -4.34 9.97 -9.49
N VAL A 73 -3.82 8.76 -9.37
CA VAL A 73 -2.95 8.33 -8.27
C VAL A 73 -1.55 8.15 -8.82
N THR A 74 -0.58 8.77 -8.15
CA THR A 74 0.84 8.60 -8.45
C THR A 74 1.49 7.85 -7.30
N ILE A 75 2.14 6.74 -7.64
CA ILE A 75 3.02 5.98 -6.76
C ILE A 75 4.44 6.36 -7.15
N ARG A 76 5.23 6.86 -6.20
CA ARG A 76 6.63 7.22 -6.43
C ARG A 76 7.53 6.38 -5.56
N ASN A 77 8.48 5.68 -6.16
CA ASN A 77 9.60 5.10 -5.42
C ASN A 77 10.58 6.22 -5.06
N ASN A 78 10.62 6.56 -3.78
CA ASN A 78 11.52 7.57 -3.21
C ASN A 78 12.76 6.93 -2.53
N SER A 79 12.84 5.60 -2.54
CA SER A 79 14.00 4.87 -2.04
C SER A 79 15.14 4.84 -3.07
N PRO A 80 16.40 4.63 -2.64
CA PRO A 80 17.54 4.51 -3.56
C PRO A 80 17.60 3.17 -4.29
N ARG A 81 16.68 2.23 -4.00
CA ARG A 81 16.68 0.88 -4.56
C ARG A 81 15.36 0.61 -5.28
N PRO A 82 15.32 -0.38 -6.19
CA PRO A 82 14.07 -0.76 -6.81
C PRO A 82 13.06 -1.29 -5.78
N VAL A 83 11.78 -1.08 -6.07
CA VAL A 83 10.68 -1.51 -5.21
C VAL A 83 9.74 -2.39 -6.02
N ASN A 84 9.29 -3.49 -5.44
CA ASN A 84 8.25 -4.35 -6.00
C ASN A 84 7.16 -4.67 -4.96
N ASN A 85 6.18 -5.46 -5.39
CA ASN A 85 5.06 -5.91 -4.55
C ASN A 85 4.37 -4.75 -3.80
N VAL A 86 4.18 -3.62 -4.47
CA VAL A 86 3.47 -2.48 -3.89
C VAL A 86 1.99 -2.83 -3.81
N VAL A 87 1.46 -2.97 -2.60
CA VAL A 87 0.05 -3.25 -2.34
C VAL A 87 -0.58 -2.03 -1.69
N ILE A 88 -1.70 -1.58 -2.27
CA ILE A 88 -2.48 -0.43 -1.84
C ILE A 88 -3.84 -0.92 -1.42
N GLY A 89 -4.38 -0.35 -0.35
CA GLY A 89 -5.78 -0.58 0.01
C GLY A 89 -6.45 0.67 0.57
N ALA A 90 -7.72 0.53 0.88
CA ALA A 90 -8.54 1.54 1.54
C ALA A 90 -9.40 0.84 2.60
N ALA A 91 -9.23 1.20 3.85
CA ALA A 91 -9.80 0.45 4.98
C ALA A 91 -11.08 1.10 5.57
N ASP A 92 -11.37 2.35 5.22
CA ASP A 92 -12.43 3.15 5.83
C ASP A 92 -13.72 3.22 5.01
N GLY A 93 -13.83 2.40 3.96
CA GLY A 93 -15.01 2.35 3.09
C GLY A 93 -15.19 3.55 2.18
N THR A 94 -14.22 4.48 2.11
CA THR A 94 -14.26 5.63 1.19
C THR A 94 -14.01 5.25 -0.26
N LEU A 95 -13.45 4.06 -0.50
CA LEU A 95 -13.26 3.50 -1.83
C LEU A 95 -14.55 2.85 -2.32
N ASN A 96 -15.25 3.57 -3.19
CA ASN A 96 -16.50 3.14 -3.81
C ASN A 96 -16.42 3.40 -5.31
N ILE A 97 -15.72 2.51 -6.02
CA ILE A 97 -15.51 2.62 -7.45
C ILE A 97 -16.85 2.65 -8.18
N ARG A 98 -16.99 3.55 -9.17
CA ARG A 98 -18.23 3.73 -9.92
C ARG A 98 -18.73 2.42 -10.55
N ASP A 99 -17.86 1.76 -11.32
CA ASP A 99 -18.10 0.51 -12.05
C ASP A 99 -16.75 -0.19 -12.36
N ALA A 100 -16.78 -1.41 -12.90
CA ALA A 100 -15.57 -2.21 -13.13
C ALA A 100 -14.58 -1.61 -14.16
N THR A 101 -15.03 -0.68 -15.01
CA THR A 101 -14.17 -0.01 -16.01
C THR A 101 -13.66 1.35 -15.53
N SER A 102 -14.13 1.81 -14.36
CA SER A 102 -13.74 3.06 -13.73
C SER A 102 -12.45 2.97 -12.91
N ILE A 103 -11.59 2.01 -13.23
CA ILE A 103 -10.24 1.88 -12.71
C ILE A 103 -9.35 1.35 -13.84
N TRP A 104 -8.19 1.95 -14.04
CA TRP A 104 -7.32 1.63 -15.16
C TRP A 104 -5.85 1.71 -14.77
N ASN A 105 -5.00 1.08 -15.59
CA ASN A 105 -3.55 1.02 -15.42
C ASN A 105 -3.06 0.42 -14.08
N ILE A 106 -3.90 -0.28 -13.31
CA ILE A 106 -3.49 -0.93 -12.07
C ILE A 106 -4.12 -2.33 -12.01
N ALA A 107 -3.47 -3.27 -11.33
CA ALA A 107 -4.04 -4.59 -11.12
C ALA A 107 -4.90 -4.60 -9.84
N VAL A 108 -6.11 -5.14 -9.95
CA VAL A 108 -7.03 -5.32 -8.83
C VAL A 108 -6.96 -6.78 -8.36
N VAL A 109 -6.64 -7.00 -7.09
CA VAL A 109 -6.51 -8.33 -6.49
C VAL A 109 -7.37 -8.39 -5.23
N GLY A 110 -8.56 -8.97 -5.35
CA GLY A 110 -9.56 -8.93 -4.28
C GLY A 110 -10.05 -7.50 -4.04
N ALA A 111 -9.81 -6.98 -2.83
CA ALA A 111 -10.12 -5.60 -2.45
C ALA A 111 -8.91 -4.65 -2.52
N ASP A 112 -7.73 -5.17 -2.87
CA ASP A 112 -6.48 -4.42 -2.90
C ASP A 112 -6.05 -4.10 -4.34
N PHE A 113 -5.15 -3.13 -4.48
CA PHE A 113 -4.51 -2.79 -5.75
C PHE A 113 -3.02 -3.10 -5.70
N THR A 114 -2.48 -3.57 -6.81
CA THR A 114 -1.06 -3.87 -6.96
C THR A 114 -0.54 -3.40 -8.31
N LEU A 115 0.78 -3.24 -8.41
CA LEU A 115 1.42 -2.98 -9.68
C LEU A 115 1.09 -4.10 -10.68
N PRO A 116 0.73 -3.76 -11.93
CA PRO A 116 0.42 -4.75 -12.93
C PRO A 116 1.69 -5.50 -13.37
N SER A 117 1.53 -6.69 -13.92
CA SER A 117 2.66 -7.57 -14.30
C SER A 117 3.64 -6.92 -15.28
N TYR A 118 3.17 -6.03 -16.16
CA TYR A 118 4.01 -5.29 -17.11
C TYR A 118 4.85 -4.17 -16.45
N ALA A 119 4.54 -3.78 -15.22
CA ALA A 119 5.21 -2.74 -14.46
C ALA A 119 5.40 -3.15 -12.98
N SER A 120 5.75 -4.42 -12.75
CA SER A 120 5.78 -5.06 -11.43
C SER A 120 6.87 -4.51 -10.49
N THR A 121 7.82 -3.73 -11.02
CA THR A 121 8.93 -3.13 -10.27
C THR A 121 9.08 -1.67 -10.66
N LEU A 122 9.30 -0.80 -9.67
CA LEU A 122 9.64 0.61 -9.83
C LEU A 122 11.10 0.82 -9.44
N GLY A 123 11.94 1.22 -10.39
CA GLY A 123 13.31 1.65 -10.12
C GLY A 123 13.37 2.88 -9.19
N ALA A 124 14.55 3.18 -8.68
CA ALA A 124 14.77 4.34 -7.82
C ALA A 124 14.31 5.63 -8.51
N GLY A 125 13.50 6.44 -7.83
CA GLY A 125 12.95 7.69 -8.37
C GLY A 125 11.82 7.52 -9.40
N GLN A 126 11.53 6.29 -9.85
CA GLN A 126 10.47 6.07 -10.84
C GLN A 126 9.09 6.25 -10.25
N THR A 127 8.16 6.63 -11.12
CA THR A 127 6.76 6.83 -10.80
C THR A 127 5.88 5.91 -11.63
N PHE A 128 4.78 5.48 -11.03
CA PHE A 128 3.70 4.78 -11.70
C PHE A 128 2.39 5.50 -11.45
N THR A 129 1.61 5.70 -12.51
CA THR A 129 0.33 6.39 -12.42
C THR A 129 -0.80 5.47 -12.83
N PHE A 130 -1.87 5.53 -12.06
CA PHE A 130 -3.13 4.88 -12.38
C PHE A 130 -4.27 5.84 -12.07
N GLY A 131 -5.47 5.51 -12.52
CA GLY A 131 -6.62 6.35 -12.23
C GLY A 131 -7.86 5.53 -11.91
N TYR A 132 -8.78 6.20 -11.24
CA TYR A 132 -10.07 5.64 -10.90
C TYR A 132 -11.16 6.73 -10.83
N ILE A 133 -12.41 6.31 -10.85
CA ILE A 133 -13.58 7.16 -10.58
C ILE A 133 -14.28 6.65 -9.32
N ASN A 134 -14.32 7.50 -8.30
CA ASN A 134 -15.04 7.25 -7.05
C ASN A 134 -16.47 7.80 -7.14
N LYS A 135 -17.41 7.12 -6.50
CA LYS A 135 -18.71 7.71 -6.16
C LYS A 135 -18.52 8.71 -5.03
N GLY A 136 -19.16 9.87 -5.14
CA GLY A 136 -19.01 10.97 -4.19
C GLY A 136 -18.14 12.12 -4.70
N ASN A 137 -18.00 13.13 -3.84
CA ASN A 137 -17.24 14.36 -4.11
C ASN A 137 -15.80 14.31 -3.57
N GLN A 138 -15.32 13.13 -3.16
CA GLN A 138 -14.03 12.98 -2.50
C GLN A 138 -13.25 11.79 -3.08
N PRO A 139 -11.91 11.89 -3.17
CA PRO A 139 -11.05 10.74 -3.35
C PRO A 139 -11.25 9.71 -2.24
N ALA A 140 -10.92 8.45 -2.52
CA ALA A 140 -10.79 7.43 -1.50
C ALA A 140 -9.54 7.67 -0.65
N ASN A 141 -9.58 7.34 0.64
CA ASN A 141 -8.45 7.36 1.54
C ASN A 141 -7.61 6.09 1.34
N MET A 142 -6.78 6.11 0.30
CA MET A 142 -5.85 5.04 0.00
C MET A 142 -4.59 5.11 0.85
N TYR A 143 -4.03 3.96 1.19
CA TYR A 143 -2.75 3.84 1.88
C TYR A 143 -1.95 2.64 1.35
N LEU A 144 -0.64 2.69 1.53
CA LEU A 144 0.25 1.57 1.22
C LEU A 144 0.13 0.52 2.32
N LYS A 145 -0.34 -0.68 1.96
CA LYS A 145 -0.46 -1.84 2.86
C LYS A 145 0.86 -2.59 2.96
N TYR A 146 1.52 -2.81 1.83
CA TYR A 146 2.78 -3.55 1.75
C TYR A 146 3.68 -3.00 0.65
N VAL A 147 4.98 -2.99 0.94
CA VAL A 147 6.03 -2.57 0.02
C VAL A 147 7.27 -3.44 0.27
N HIS A 148 7.88 -3.93 -0.81
CA HIS A 148 9.17 -4.62 -0.73
C HIS A 148 10.23 -3.83 -1.49
N VAL A 149 11.24 -3.39 -0.77
CA VAL A 149 12.41 -2.70 -1.31
C VAL A 149 13.52 -3.74 -1.50
N LEU A 150 14.06 -3.81 -2.71
CA LEU A 150 15.09 -4.77 -3.11
C LEU A 150 16.49 -4.34 -2.67
#